data_AF-A0A7Z9W0K3-F1
#
_entry.id   AF-A0A7Z9W0K3-F1
#
_cell.length_a   1.000
_cell.length_b   1.000
_cell.length_c   1.000
_cell.angle_alpha   90.00
_cell.angle_beta   90.00
_cell.angle_gamma   90.00
#
_symmetry.space_group_name_H-M   'P 1'
#
loop_
_entity.id
_entity.type
_entity.pdbx_description
1 polymer ?
#
loop_
_entity_poly.entity_id
_entity_poly.type
_entity_poly.pdbx_seq_one_letter_code
_entity_poly.pdbx_strand_id
1 'polypeptide(L)'
;VILGSAMADHPYTKEQHPGDVRAYDVRTGELRWTWSPIPKAGEPGVETWLDDSWTYSGMANVWTMFSADLELGYVYLPTGAPTNDMYGGHRPGNNLYANSLVCVDATTGERVWHFQTVHHDLWDYDNNVAPILMDITVDGRDIKAVVQLTKQAIAYTFDRITGEPVWPIIERPVPGSNTPGEWISPTQPFPTKPLPFDRHGITEDDLIDFTDELRAEALKIAEPYILGKIFTPPSIRGNATDTKGTLQLPGSVGGAEWGGAGFDPETGMLYIPSVTGAFAADLTPGNPDRMNVRFTRGTRAFPDGPRGLPLTKPPYGRITAIDMNTGEHVWMVPNGNGPRNHPTIEHLNLPRLGQPGRAMTLLTKSLLFVSEGDPIMVRTPPGAGEDAGKSFRAYNKDSGAVIWETTFQAGTNGSPITYMHNGKQYIVMPIGSLDHPGEWVALALP
;
A
#
# COMPACT_ATOMS: atom_id res chain seq x y z
N VAL A 1 24.52 9.29 -2.61
CA VAL A 1 23.31 9.03 -1.80
C VAL A 1 22.13 9.63 -2.53
N ILE A 2 21.08 8.86 -2.80
CA ILE A 2 19.85 9.36 -3.44
C ILE A 2 18.79 9.44 -2.36
N LEU A 3 18.09 10.58 -2.29
CA LEU A 3 17.11 10.88 -1.26
C LEU A 3 15.80 11.33 -1.90
N GLY A 4 14.71 10.86 -1.32
CA GLY A 4 13.35 11.26 -1.66
C GLY A 4 12.88 12.36 -0.72
N SER A 5 11.57 12.47 -0.55
CA SER A 5 10.97 13.44 0.36
C SER A 5 9.70 12.88 0.99
N ALA A 6 9.45 13.25 2.24
CA ALA A 6 8.16 13.07 2.89
C ALA A 6 7.43 14.41 2.90
N MET A 7 6.17 14.41 2.47
CA MET A 7 5.35 15.61 2.30
C MET A 7 4.03 15.45 3.05
N ALA A 8 3.39 16.55 3.41
CA ALA A 8 2.13 16.49 4.14
C ALA A 8 0.95 16.35 3.17
N ASP A 9 0.33 15.17 3.15
CA ASP A 9 -0.89 14.73 2.46
C ASP A 9 -2.11 15.71 2.51
N HIS A 10 -2.02 16.78 3.28
CA HIS A 10 -3.14 17.53 3.85
C HIS A 10 -3.03 19.04 3.63
N PRO A 11 -2.70 19.53 2.43
CA PRO A 11 -2.36 20.92 2.26
C PRO A 11 -3.62 21.80 2.36
N TYR A 12 -3.44 22.97 2.98
CA TYR A 12 -4.48 24.00 3.06
C TYR A 12 -4.65 24.73 1.72
N THR A 13 -3.64 24.65 0.86
CA THR A 13 -3.58 25.34 -0.42
C THR A 13 -3.48 24.37 -1.59
N LYS A 14 -3.96 24.76 -2.76
CA LYS A 14 -3.77 24.01 -4.01
C LYS A 14 -2.30 24.05 -4.46
N GLU A 15 -1.56 25.09 -4.07
CA GLU A 15 -0.13 25.24 -4.34
C GLU A 15 0.67 24.32 -3.41
N GLN A 16 1.57 23.51 -3.97
CA GLN A 16 2.51 22.65 -3.26
C GLN A 16 3.83 22.51 -4.03
N HIS A 17 4.90 22.12 -3.33
CA HIS A 17 6.20 21.87 -3.96
C HIS A 17 6.26 20.47 -4.59
N PRO A 18 6.96 20.30 -5.73
CA PRO A 18 7.26 18.97 -6.26
C PRO A 18 8.06 18.11 -5.28
N GLY A 19 7.77 16.81 -5.29
CA GLY A 19 8.44 15.78 -4.52
C GLY A 19 9.80 15.38 -5.07
N ASP A 20 10.68 16.35 -5.29
CA ASP A 20 11.99 16.16 -5.92
C ASP A 20 12.80 15.02 -5.28
N VAL A 21 13.40 14.19 -6.13
CA VAL A 21 14.42 13.20 -5.76
C VAL A 21 15.79 13.79 -6.07
N ARG A 22 16.71 13.72 -5.12
CA ARG A 22 18.03 14.36 -5.23
C ARG A 22 19.15 13.38 -4.95
N ALA A 23 20.21 13.45 -5.76
CA ALA A 23 21.44 12.71 -5.52
C ALA A 23 22.54 13.62 -5.02
N TYR A 24 23.28 13.14 -4.02
CA TYR A 24 24.40 13.82 -3.41
C TYR A 24 25.65 12.95 -3.46
N ASP A 25 26.81 13.59 -3.63
CA ASP A 25 28.10 12.94 -3.44
C ASP A 25 28.23 12.44 -1.99
N VAL A 26 28.58 11.17 -1.80
CA VAL A 26 28.63 10.54 -0.48
C VAL A 26 29.79 11.07 0.39
N ARG A 27 30.82 11.65 -0.22
CA ARG A 27 32.00 12.17 0.48
C ARG A 27 31.89 13.67 0.75
N THR A 28 31.39 14.44 -0.21
CA THR A 28 31.36 15.91 -0.10
C THR A 28 29.99 16.47 0.28
N GLY A 29 28.91 15.71 0.05
CA GLY A 29 27.54 16.19 0.22
C GLY A 29 27.08 17.13 -0.89
N GLU A 30 27.86 17.32 -1.96
CA GLU A 30 27.48 18.16 -3.09
C GLU A 30 26.32 17.54 -3.90
N LEU A 31 25.35 18.37 -4.29
CA LEU A 31 24.24 17.96 -5.16
C LEU A 31 24.78 17.58 -6.54
N ARG A 32 24.45 16.36 -6.99
CA ARG A 32 24.82 15.82 -8.30
C ARG A 32 23.73 16.05 -9.34
N TRP A 33 22.50 15.70 -9.00
CA TRP A 33 21.34 15.88 -9.86
C TRP A 33 20.05 15.97 -9.04
N THR A 34 19.02 16.53 -9.66
CA THR A 34 17.64 16.56 -9.15
C THR A 34 16.73 16.04 -10.23
N TRP A 35 15.84 15.11 -9.87
CA TRP A 35 14.72 14.67 -10.71
C TRP A 35 13.41 15.17 -10.08
N SER A 36 12.55 15.80 -10.89
CA SER A 36 11.25 16.30 -10.44
C SER A 36 10.13 15.40 -10.98
N PRO A 37 9.19 14.94 -10.13
CA PRO A 37 8.03 14.16 -10.58
C PRO A 37 6.98 15.03 -11.27
N ILE A 38 7.01 16.34 -11.07
CA ILE A 38 6.15 17.31 -11.74
C ILE A 38 6.92 17.92 -12.93
N PRO A 39 6.49 17.66 -14.18
CA PRO A 39 7.17 18.17 -15.36
C PRO A 39 6.96 19.68 -15.52
N LYS A 40 7.91 20.34 -16.18
CA LYS A 40 7.84 21.77 -16.52
C LYS A 40 7.42 21.98 -17.97
N ALA A 41 7.16 23.24 -18.33
CA ALA A 41 6.86 23.62 -19.72
C ALA A 41 7.89 23.04 -20.71
N GLY A 42 7.39 22.28 -21.69
CA GLY A 42 8.21 21.63 -22.72
C GLY A 42 8.81 20.27 -22.33
N GLU A 43 8.67 19.83 -21.09
CA GLU A 43 9.11 18.50 -20.64
C GLU A 43 8.02 17.44 -20.93
N PRO A 44 8.40 16.19 -21.31
CA PRO A 44 7.43 15.13 -21.53
C PRO A 44 6.58 14.83 -20.28
N GLY A 45 5.26 14.67 -20.46
CA GLY A 45 4.29 14.42 -19.40
C GLY A 45 3.54 15.68 -18.96
N VAL A 46 4.03 16.88 -19.29
CA VAL A 46 3.37 18.16 -18.96
C VAL A 46 1.98 18.27 -19.59
N GLU A 47 1.77 17.66 -20.76
CA GLU A 47 0.50 17.60 -21.47
C GLU A 47 -0.60 16.85 -20.68
N THR A 48 -0.21 16.06 -19.68
CA THR A 48 -1.15 15.36 -18.79
C THR A 48 -1.59 16.17 -17.58
N TRP A 49 -1.09 17.41 -17.45
CA TRP A 49 -1.50 18.39 -16.45
C TRP A 49 -2.28 19.49 -17.16
N LEU A 50 -3.59 19.28 -17.27
CA LEU A 50 -4.48 20.23 -17.92
C LEU A 50 -4.56 21.53 -17.13
N ASP A 51 -4.98 22.60 -17.81
CA ASP A 51 -5.12 23.95 -17.27
C ASP A 51 -3.84 24.50 -16.60
N ASP A 52 -2.67 24.10 -17.12
CA ASP A 52 -1.35 24.44 -16.57
C ASP A 52 -1.20 24.13 -15.07
N SER A 53 -1.93 23.13 -14.59
CA SER A 53 -1.96 22.78 -13.17
C SER A 53 -0.61 22.33 -12.61
N TRP A 54 0.32 21.91 -13.47
CA TRP A 54 1.72 21.61 -13.14
C TRP A 54 2.48 22.81 -12.56
N THR A 55 2.04 24.05 -12.82
CA THR A 55 2.73 25.27 -12.34
C THR A 55 2.61 25.51 -10.84
N TYR A 56 1.61 24.89 -10.19
CA TYR A 56 1.36 25.03 -8.76
C TYR A 56 1.15 23.70 -8.02
N SER A 57 0.82 22.62 -8.73
CA SER A 57 0.66 21.31 -8.12
C SER A 57 2.01 20.75 -7.68
N GLY A 58 2.00 19.94 -6.62
CA GLY A 58 3.19 19.36 -6.03
C GLY A 58 3.01 17.92 -5.59
N MET A 59 3.84 17.48 -4.65
CA MET A 59 3.96 16.09 -4.19
C MET A 59 4.42 15.16 -5.31
N ALA A 60 3.76 14.02 -5.50
CA ALA A 60 4.27 12.91 -6.30
C ALA A 60 5.67 12.46 -5.84
N ASN A 61 5.94 12.60 -4.54
CA ASN A 61 7.22 12.32 -3.92
C ASN A 61 7.47 10.82 -3.76
N VAL A 62 8.74 10.47 -3.59
CA VAL A 62 9.14 9.16 -3.06
C VAL A 62 9.40 9.31 -1.57
N TRP A 63 8.47 8.89 -0.73
CA TRP A 63 8.60 9.00 0.74
C TRP A 63 9.11 7.72 1.41
N THR A 64 9.17 6.61 0.68
CA THR A 64 9.64 5.31 1.18
C THR A 64 11.03 4.96 0.62
N MET A 65 11.23 3.71 0.21
CA MET A 65 12.52 3.17 -0.21
C MET A 65 12.59 3.01 -1.73
N PHE A 66 13.80 3.20 -2.25
CA PHE A 66 14.17 2.90 -3.63
C PHE A 66 14.67 1.47 -3.76
N SER A 67 14.76 0.99 -5.00
CA SER A 67 15.60 -0.14 -5.36
C SER A 67 16.57 0.24 -6.45
N ALA A 68 17.72 -0.42 -6.51
CA ALA A 68 18.75 -0.14 -7.50
C ALA A 68 19.30 -1.43 -8.09
N ASP A 69 19.51 -1.42 -9.41
CA ASP A 69 20.27 -2.47 -10.10
C ASP A 69 21.68 -1.95 -10.35
N LEU A 70 22.66 -2.56 -9.67
CA LEU A 70 24.06 -2.14 -9.72
C LEU A 70 24.74 -2.50 -11.05
N GLU A 71 24.25 -3.50 -11.78
CA GLU A 71 24.80 -3.89 -13.07
C GLU A 71 24.35 -2.93 -14.16
N LEU A 72 23.08 -2.52 -14.13
CA LEU A 72 22.50 -1.59 -15.09
C LEU A 72 22.82 -0.12 -14.75
N GLY A 73 23.14 0.17 -13.48
CA GLY A 73 23.28 1.54 -13.00
C GLY A 73 21.94 2.27 -12.87
N TYR A 74 20.85 1.54 -12.65
CA TYR A 74 19.49 2.07 -12.60
C TYR A 74 18.94 2.16 -11.18
N VAL A 75 18.09 3.15 -10.95
CA VAL A 75 17.32 3.31 -9.71
C VAL A 75 15.84 3.41 -10.03
N TYR A 76 15.04 2.66 -9.29
CA TYR A 76 13.60 2.56 -9.45
C TYR A 76 12.91 3.35 -8.34
N LEU A 77 12.14 4.35 -8.75
CA LEU A 77 11.50 5.36 -7.92
C LEU A 77 9.99 5.09 -7.87
N PRO A 78 9.45 4.63 -6.73
CA PRO A 78 8.01 4.48 -6.55
C PRO A 78 7.40 5.83 -6.11
N THR A 79 6.76 6.56 -7.02
CA THR A 79 6.17 7.88 -6.72
C THR A 79 4.76 7.77 -6.15
N GLY A 80 4.46 8.69 -5.23
CA GLY A 80 3.16 8.82 -4.57
C GLY A 80 2.13 9.65 -5.32
N ALA A 81 1.03 9.93 -4.63
CA ALA A 81 -0.05 10.77 -5.15
C ALA A 81 0.36 12.26 -5.29
N PRO A 82 -0.26 13.02 -6.22
CA PRO A 82 -0.06 14.45 -6.31
C PRO A 82 -1.07 15.21 -5.43
N THR A 83 -0.73 16.44 -5.04
CA THR A 83 -1.64 17.29 -4.27
C THR A 83 -2.94 17.57 -5.00
N ASN A 84 -4.14 17.41 -4.43
CA ASN A 84 -4.51 16.90 -3.10
C ASN A 84 -4.97 15.43 -3.21
N ASP A 85 -4.67 14.59 -2.22
CA ASP A 85 -4.85 13.14 -2.28
C ASP A 85 -6.28 12.65 -2.54
N MET A 86 -7.30 13.40 -2.10
CA MET A 86 -8.70 12.94 -2.17
C MET A 86 -9.57 13.77 -3.12
N TYR A 87 -9.05 14.91 -3.61
CA TYR A 87 -9.77 15.77 -4.53
C TYR A 87 -8.82 16.34 -5.59
N GLY A 88 -9.04 15.97 -6.84
CA GLY A 88 -8.17 16.30 -7.96
C GLY A 88 -8.66 17.44 -8.85
N GLY A 89 -9.77 18.11 -8.51
CA GLY A 89 -10.35 19.14 -9.39
C GLY A 89 -9.50 20.40 -9.61
N HIS A 90 -8.38 20.58 -8.91
CA HIS A 90 -7.40 21.65 -9.22
C HIS A 90 -6.21 21.16 -10.04
N ARG A 91 -6.16 19.89 -10.41
CA ARG A 91 -5.11 19.30 -11.22
C ARG A 91 -5.68 18.37 -12.29
N PRO A 92 -6.58 18.86 -13.16
CA PRO A 92 -7.21 18.01 -14.17
C PRO A 92 -6.17 17.31 -15.05
N GLY A 93 -6.46 16.07 -15.47
CA GLY A 93 -5.57 15.22 -16.27
C GLY A 93 -4.87 14.12 -15.47
N ASN A 94 -4.16 13.23 -16.17
CA ASN A 94 -3.57 12.03 -15.57
C ASN A 94 -2.42 12.30 -14.60
N ASN A 95 -1.83 13.51 -14.62
CA ASN A 95 -0.82 13.96 -13.67
C ASN A 95 0.51 13.16 -13.68
N LEU A 96 1.07 12.84 -14.85
CA LEU A 96 2.39 12.19 -14.93
C LEU A 96 3.49 13.08 -14.34
N TYR A 97 4.37 12.62 -13.46
CA TYR A 97 4.73 11.23 -13.14
C TYR A 97 4.29 10.80 -11.73
N ALA A 98 3.12 11.25 -11.26
CA ALA A 98 2.53 10.77 -10.02
C ALA A 98 2.07 9.30 -10.12
N ASN A 99 2.00 8.61 -8.97
CA ASN A 99 1.58 7.21 -8.84
C ASN A 99 2.27 6.29 -9.87
N SER A 100 3.57 6.49 -10.09
CA SER A 100 4.33 5.84 -11.14
C SER A 100 5.49 5.03 -10.57
N LEU A 101 5.89 3.99 -11.29
CA LEU A 101 7.24 3.43 -11.17
C LEU A 101 8.10 4.13 -12.22
N VAL A 102 9.09 4.89 -11.77
CA VAL A 102 10.01 5.61 -12.66
C VAL A 102 11.41 5.02 -12.55
N CYS A 103 12.00 4.63 -13.67
CA CYS A 103 13.39 4.20 -13.72
C CYS A 103 14.27 5.38 -14.16
N VAL A 104 15.32 5.67 -13.39
CA VAL A 104 16.32 6.69 -13.72
C VAL A 104 17.72 6.11 -13.76
N ASP A 105 18.61 6.70 -14.55
CA ASP A 105 20.04 6.48 -14.44
C ASP A 105 20.56 7.01 -13.09
N ALA A 106 21.29 6.19 -12.33
CA ALA A 106 21.75 6.53 -11.00
C ALA A 106 22.76 7.70 -10.97
N THR A 107 23.48 7.91 -12.07
CA THR A 107 24.57 8.89 -12.20
C THR A 107 24.04 10.24 -12.68
N THR A 108 23.07 10.26 -13.57
CA THR A 108 22.55 11.50 -14.19
C THR A 108 21.18 11.92 -13.68
N GLY A 109 20.38 10.98 -13.17
CA GLY A 109 18.97 11.21 -12.83
C GLY A 109 18.06 11.27 -14.06
N GLU A 110 18.55 10.99 -15.26
CA GLU A 110 17.75 10.97 -16.48
C GLU A 110 16.78 9.79 -16.48
N ARG A 111 15.52 10.06 -16.85
CA ARG A 111 14.48 9.03 -16.92
C ARG A 111 14.77 8.07 -18.07
N VAL A 112 14.87 6.78 -17.75
CA VAL A 112 14.99 5.69 -18.73
C VAL A 112 13.60 5.28 -19.23
N TRP A 113 12.72 4.88 -18.31
CA TRP A 113 11.35 4.49 -18.59
C TRP A 113 10.45 4.80 -17.38
N HIS A 114 9.14 4.76 -17.57
CA HIS A 114 8.17 4.83 -16.47
C HIS A 114 6.89 4.06 -16.81
N PHE A 115 6.12 3.72 -15.77
CA PHE A 115 4.74 3.27 -15.89
C PHE A 115 3.89 3.90 -14.79
N GLN A 116 2.73 4.48 -15.15
CA GLN A 116 1.79 5.05 -14.19
C GLN A 116 0.74 4.02 -13.76
N THR A 117 0.68 3.73 -12.46
CA THR A 117 -0.21 2.72 -11.86
C THR A 117 -1.59 3.25 -11.48
N VAL A 118 -1.74 4.57 -11.34
CA VAL A 118 -3.03 5.24 -11.11
C VAL A 118 -3.09 6.51 -11.95
N HIS A 119 -4.09 6.63 -12.81
CA HIS A 119 -4.38 7.84 -13.55
C HIS A 119 -5.19 8.79 -12.67
N HIS A 120 -4.67 10.00 -12.40
CA HIS A 120 -5.34 11.00 -11.58
C HIS A 120 -5.83 10.47 -10.24
N ASP A 121 -4.90 10.20 -9.33
CA ASP A 121 -5.22 9.62 -8.03
C ASP A 121 -6.19 10.50 -7.22
N LEU A 122 -7.18 9.87 -6.60
CA LEU A 122 -8.14 10.45 -5.66
C LEU A 122 -8.25 9.60 -4.38
N TRP A 123 -7.38 8.62 -4.21
CA TRP A 123 -7.57 7.50 -3.29
C TRP A 123 -6.43 7.33 -2.31
N ASP A 124 -5.38 8.14 -2.41
CA ASP A 124 -4.15 7.96 -1.64
C ASP A 124 -3.56 6.56 -1.92
N TYR A 125 -3.53 6.17 -3.20
CA TYR A 125 -2.95 4.90 -3.67
C TYR A 125 -1.51 5.09 -4.17
N ASP A 126 -0.63 5.55 -3.29
CA ASP A 126 0.81 5.62 -3.53
C ASP A 126 1.42 4.26 -3.92
N ASN A 127 2.49 4.34 -4.69
CA ASN A 127 3.50 3.31 -4.74
C ASN A 127 4.39 3.45 -3.49
N ASN A 128 4.06 2.74 -2.43
CA ASN A 128 4.72 2.84 -1.13
C ASN A 128 5.75 1.72 -0.87
N VAL A 129 5.72 0.63 -1.65
CA VAL A 129 6.66 -0.49 -1.49
C VAL A 129 7.92 -0.25 -2.33
N ALA A 130 9.08 -0.57 -1.75
CA ALA A 130 10.33 -0.63 -2.52
C ALA A 130 10.17 -1.59 -3.71
N PRO A 131 10.42 -1.18 -4.97
CA PRO A 131 10.29 -2.08 -6.12
C PRO A 131 11.16 -3.32 -5.94
N ILE A 132 10.63 -4.54 -6.09
CA ILE A 132 11.41 -5.75 -5.85
C ILE A 132 12.00 -6.22 -7.17
N LEU A 133 13.34 -6.24 -7.25
CA LEU A 133 14.06 -6.76 -8.43
C LEU A 133 14.08 -8.28 -8.36
N MET A 134 13.75 -8.93 -9.47
CA MET A 134 13.67 -10.38 -9.55
C MET A 134 14.19 -10.87 -10.90
N ASP A 135 14.80 -12.04 -10.92
CA ASP A 135 15.07 -12.76 -12.15
C ASP A 135 14.10 -13.94 -12.19
N ILE A 136 13.26 -13.99 -13.23
CA ILE A 136 12.16 -14.95 -13.39
C ILE A 136 12.15 -15.52 -14.80
N THR A 137 11.50 -16.66 -14.99
CA THR A 137 11.32 -17.28 -16.31
C THR A 137 9.83 -17.39 -16.61
N VAL A 138 9.32 -16.64 -17.59
CA VAL A 138 7.90 -16.63 -17.98
C VAL A 138 7.78 -17.16 -19.40
N ASP A 139 6.97 -18.20 -19.59
CA ASP A 139 6.79 -18.88 -20.90
C ASP A 139 8.12 -19.28 -21.56
N GLY A 140 9.10 -19.73 -20.76
CA GLY A 140 10.41 -20.15 -21.21
C GLY A 140 11.40 -19.01 -21.55
N ARG A 141 11.04 -17.76 -21.24
CA ARG A 141 11.89 -16.59 -21.44
C ARG A 141 12.38 -16.06 -20.10
N ASP A 142 13.70 -15.93 -19.96
CA ASP A 142 14.31 -15.30 -18.80
C ASP A 142 14.12 -13.78 -18.86
N ILE A 143 13.63 -13.20 -17.78
CA ILE A 143 13.33 -11.78 -17.67
C ILE A 143 14.02 -11.23 -16.42
N LYS A 144 14.82 -10.19 -16.64
CA LYS A 144 15.27 -9.32 -15.56
C LYS A 144 14.09 -8.44 -15.17
N ALA A 145 13.27 -8.85 -14.21
CA ALA A 145 12.04 -8.18 -13.85
C ALA A 145 12.16 -7.27 -12.61
N VAL A 146 11.19 -6.37 -12.48
CA VAL A 146 10.90 -5.56 -11.29
C VAL A 146 9.39 -5.59 -11.05
N VAL A 147 8.98 -5.81 -9.79
CA VAL A 147 7.58 -5.69 -9.38
C VAL A 147 7.39 -4.48 -8.49
N GLN A 148 6.35 -3.69 -8.78
CA GLN A 148 5.80 -2.70 -7.88
C GLN A 148 4.55 -3.27 -7.20
N LEU A 149 4.65 -3.48 -5.89
CA LEU A 149 3.48 -3.73 -5.06
C LEU A 149 2.86 -2.39 -4.66
N THR A 150 1.54 -2.27 -4.73
CA THR A 150 0.85 -1.00 -4.53
C THR A 150 -0.17 -1.07 -3.39
N LYS A 151 -0.55 0.10 -2.86
CA LYS A 151 -1.70 0.22 -1.94
C LYS A 151 -2.99 -0.33 -2.54
N GLN A 152 -3.11 -0.46 -3.86
CA GLN A 152 -4.27 -1.05 -4.53
C GLN A 152 -4.40 -2.56 -4.29
N ALA A 153 -3.39 -3.22 -3.71
CA ALA A 153 -3.27 -4.69 -3.64
C ALA A 153 -2.95 -5.37 -4.98
N ILE A 154 -2.22 -4.66 -5.85
CA ILE A 154 -1.83 -5.12 -7.19
C ILE A 154 -0.31 -5.24 -7.27
N ALA A 155 0.16 -6.25 -8.01
CA ALA A 155 1.56 -6.48 -8.33
C ALA A 155 1.85 -6.16 -9.81
N TYR A 156 2.24 -4.92 -10.10
CA TYR A 156 2.61 -4.51 -11.46
C TYR A 156 4.04 -4.97 -11.76
N THR A 157 4.22 -5.82 -12.77
CA THR A 157 5.51 -6.46 -13.07
C THR A 157 6.01 -6.10 -14.45
N PHE A 158 7.25 -5.65 -14.54
CA PHE A 158 7.89 -5.16 -15.77
C PHE A 158 9.24 -5.81 -15.98
N ASP A 159 9.69 -5.91 -17.22
CA ASP A 159 11.11 -6.02 -17.52
C ASP A 159 11.81 -4.75 -17.01
N ARG A 160 12.78 -4.91 -16.10
CA ARG A 160 13.39 -3.78 -15.38
C ARG A 160 14.35 -2.96 -16.24
N ILE A 161 14.73 -3.47 -17.41
CA ILE A 161 15.58 -2.77 -18.37
C ILE A 161 14.73 -1.84 -19.23
N THR A 162 13.60 -2.36 -19.75
CA THR A 162 12.81 -1.69 -20.78
C THR A 162 11.54 -1.00 -20.25
N GLY A 163 11.02 -1.44 -19.11
CA GLY A 163 9.71 -1.03 -18.60
C GLY A 163 8.54 -1.73 -19.28
N GLU A 164 8.78 -2.70 -20.17
CA GLU A 164 7.72 -3.46 -20.81
C GLU A 164 7.01 -4.37 -19.77
N PRO A 165 5.66 -4.39 -19.74
CA PRO A 165 4.93 -5.28 -18.83
C PRO A 165 5.24 -6.76 -19.10
N VAL A 166 5.51 -7.53 -18.04
CA VAL A 166 5.70 -8.99 -18.16
C VAL A 166 4.41 -9.68 -18.59
N TRP A 167 3.28 -9.22 -18.05
CA TRP A 167 1.94 -9.64 -18.44
C TRP A 167 1.13 -8.44 -18.92
N PRO A 168 0.15 -8.63 -19.84
CA PRO A 168 -0.66 -7.53 -20.35
C PRO A 168 -1.32 -6.72 -19.24
N ILE A 169 -1.32 -5.39 -19.39
CA ILE A 169 -2.05 -4.45 -18.56
C ILE A 169 -3.17 -3.84 -19.41
N ILE A 170 -4.40 -3.91 -18.90
CA ILE A 170 -5.61 -3.52 -19.63
C ILE A 170 -6.25 -2.33 -18.94
N GLU A 171 -6.53 -1.29 -19.71
CA GLU A 171 -7.36 -0.17 -19.29
C GLU A 171 -8.81 -0.62 -19.09
N ARG A 172 -9.34 -0.41 -17.88
CA ARG A 172 -10.75 -0.75 -17.57
C ARG A 172 -11.50 0.49 -17.11
N PRO A 173 -12.77 0.67 -17.54
CA PRO A 173 -13.61 1.73 -17.02
C PRO A 173 -13.78 1.64 -15.50
N VAL A 174 -13.71 2.80 -14.83
CA VAL A 174 -13.92 2.93 -13.38
C VAL A 174 -15.11 3.87 -13.08
N PRO A 175 -15.69 3.81 -11.87
CA PRO A 175 -16.79 4.70 -11.51
C PRO A 175 -16.41 6.17 -11.63
N GLY A 176 -17.32 7.00 -12.15
CA GLY A 176 -17.17 8.46 -12.19
C GLY A 176 -17.44 9.12 -10.84
N SER A 177 -17.20 10.43 -10.76
CA SER A 177 -17.50 11.25 -9.58
C SER A 177 -18.72 12.16 -9.81
N ASN A 178 -19.48 12.38 -8.73
CA ASN A 178 -20.54 13.39 -8.67
C ASN A 178 -20.10 14.67 -7.92
N THR A 179 -18.85 14.72 -7.46
CA THR A 179 -18.30 15.89 -6.75
C THR A 179 -18.16 17.06 -7.74
N PRO A 180 -18.77 18.23 -7.48
CA PRO A 180 -18.74 19.34 -8.42
C PRO A 180 -17.32 19.82 -8.74
N GLY A 181 -16.99 19.81 -10.03
CA GLY A 181 -15.70 20.30 -10.52
C GLY A 181 -14.51 19.39 -10.25
N GLU A 182 -14.74 18.17 -9.75
CA GLU A 182 -13.75 17.10 -9.75
C GLU A 182 -13.48 16.63 -11.19
N TRP A 183 -12.22 16.28 -11.45
CA TRP A 183 -11.82 15.58 -12.66
C TRP A 183 -11.59 14.11 -12.29
N ILE A 184 -11.87 13.19 -13.20
CA ILE A 184 -11.61 11.76 -12.97
C ILE A 184 -11.20 11.11 -14.27
N SER A 185 -10.20 10.22 -14.20
CA SER A 185 -9.82 9.42 -15.36
C SER A 185 -10.95 8.43 -15.69
N PRO A 186 -11.33 8.26 -16.97
CA PRO A 186 -12.38 7.31 -17.36
C PRO A 186 -11.96 5.85 -17.16
N THR A 187 -10.64 5.57 -17.17
CA THR A 187 -10.10 4.22 -17.02
C THR A 187 -8.92 4.19 -16.06
N GLN A 188 -8.60 2.99 -15.58
CA GLN A 188 -7.41 2.68 -14.80
C GLN A 188 -6.71 1.43 -15.34
N PRO A 189 -5.39 1.29 -15.14
CA PRO A 189 -4.62 0.15 -15.62
C PRO A 189 -4.75 -1.05 -14.68
N PHE A 190 -5.15 -2.21 -15.22
CA PHE A 190 -5.22 -3.48 -14.48
C PHE A 190 -4.35 -4.56 -15.13
N PRO A 191 -3.32 -5.08 -14.44
CA PRO A 191 -2.57 -6.21 -14.95
C PRO A 191 -3.47 -7.45 -15.02
N THR A 192 -3.23 -8.28 -16.02
CA THR A 192 -3.89 -9.58 -16.18
C THR A 192 -3.34 -10.62 -15.21
N LYS A 193 -2.07 -10.47 -14.81
CA LYS A 193 -1.40 -11.28 -13.79
C LYS A 193 -0.33 -10.47 -13.04
N PRO A 194 -0.04 -10.84 -11.79
CA PRO A 194 -0.85 -11.72 -10.94
C PRO A 194 -2.25 -11.14 -10.67
N LEU A 195 -3.20 -11.96 -10.22
CA LEU A 195 -4.47 -11.45 -9.70
C LEU A 195 -4.21 -10.60 -8.44
N PRO A 196 -5.11 -9.64 -8.11
CA PRO A 196 -5.02 -8.90 -6.85
C PRO A 196 -4.84 -9.78 -5.64
N PHE A 197 -3.90 -9.43 -4.76
CA PHE A 197 -3.59 -10.23 -3.56
C PHE A 197 -4.43 -9.84 -2.33
N ASP A 198 -5.30 -8.84 -2.46
CA ASP A 198 -6.30 -8.39 -1.48
C ASP A 198 -7.61 -8.00 -2.21
N ARG A 199 -8.65 -7.67 -1.44
CA ARG A 199 -9.97 -7.27 -1.93
C ARG A 199 -9.93 -5.93 -2.66
N HIS A 200 -10.69 -5.86 -3.75
CA HIS A 200 -10.87 -4.68 -4.58
C HIS A 200 -12.32 -4.18 -4.51
N GLY A 201 -12.54 -3.16 -3.70
CA GLY A 201 -13.88 -2.64 -3.41
C GLY A 201 -14.54 -3.34 -2.24
N ILE A 202 -15.74 -2.87 -1.92
CA ILE A 202 -16.57 -3.35 -0.82
C ILE A 202 -18.03 -3.34 -1.26
N THR A 203 -18.72 -4.42 -0.94
CA THR A 203 -20.16 -4.62 -1.16
C THR A 203 -20.82 -5.10 0.13
N GLU A 204 -22.15 -5.19 0.15
CA GLU A 204 -22.87 -5.77 1.30
C GLU A 204 -22.43 -7.22 1.59
N ASP A 205 -22.03 -7.98 0.56
CA ASP A 205 -21.55 -9.36 0.71
C ASP A 205 -20.18 -9.46 1.37
N ASP A 206 -19.43 -8.36 1.44
CA ASP A 206 -18.14 -8.27 2.13
C ASP A 206 -18.29 -7.94 3.62
N LEU A 207 -19.50 -7.59 4.08
CA LEU A 207 -19.78 -7.27 5.47
C LEU A 207 -19.80 -8.53 6.34
N ILE A 208 -19.34 -8.41 7.59
CA ILE A 208 -19.30 -9.49 8.57
C ILE A 208 -20.65 -10.19 8.73
N ASP A 209 -20.63 -11.52 8.75
CA ASP A 209 -21.84 -12.36 8.81
C ASP A 209 -21.67 -13.64 9.64
N PHE A 210 -20.84 -13.60 10.70
CA PHE A 210 -20.69 -14.74 11.62
C PHE A 210 -22.01 -15.19 12.26
N THR A 211 -22.97 -14.27 12.41
CA THR A 211 -24.36 -14.52 12.84
C THR A 211 -25.29 -13.57 12.11
N ASP A 212 -26.59 -13.90 12.05
CA ASP A 212 -27.61 -13.04 11.44
C ASP A 212 -27.71 -11.68 12.15
N GLU A 213 -27.54 -11.65 13.48
CA GLU A 213 -27.55 -10.42 14.27
C GLU A 213 -26.36 -9.51 13.93
N LEU A 214 -25.15 -10.07 13.83
CA LEU A 214 -23.96 -9.30 13.44
C LEU A 214 -24.07 -8.79 12.01
N ARG A 215 -24.64 -9.59 11.10
CA ARG A 215 -24.91 -9.16 9.71
C ARG A 215 -25.88 -7.99 9.66
N ALA A 216 -26.98 -8.05 10.41
CA ALA A 216 -27.96 -6.97 10.46
C ALA A 216 -27.37 -5.67 11.04
N GLU A 217 -26.54 -5.78 12.09
CA GLU A 217 -25.80 -4.64 12.64
C GLU A 217 -24.81 -4.06 11.61
N ALA A 218 -24.10 -4.91 10.87
CA ALA A 218 -23.12 -4.48 9.86
C ALA A 218 -23.78 -3.73 8.70
N LEU A 219 -24.91 -4.24 8.20
CA LEU A 219 -25.71 -3.58 7.16
C LEU A 219 -26.16 -2.19 7.60
N LYS A 220 -26.64 -2.05 8.84
CA LYS A 220 -27.04 -0.76 9.40
C LYS A 220 -25.85 0.21 9.57
N ILE A 221 -24.68 -0.30 9.93
CA ILE A 221 -23.46 0.50 10.02
C ILE A 221 -23.02 0.99 8.63
N ALA A 222 -23.17 0.15 7.60
CA ALA A 222 -22.77 0.44 6.23
C ALA A 222 -23.78 1.33 5.47
N GLU A 223 -25.06 1.33 5.86
CA GLU A 223 -26.15 2.11 5.24
C GLU A 223 -25.81 3.58 4.89
N PRO A 224 -25.17 4.38 5.77
CA PRO A 224 -24.85 5.76 5.45
C PRO A 224 -23.59 5.92 4.57
N TYR A 225 -23.04 4.86 4.00
CA TYR A 225 -21.84 4.93 3.16
C TYR A 225 -22.14 4.51 1.72
N ILE A 226 -21.34 5.04 0.78
CA ILE A 226 -21.32 4.53 -0.59
C ILE A 226 -20.40 3.31 -0.64
N LEU A 227 -20.98 2.15 -0.95
CA LEU A 227 -20.25 0.92 -1.24
C LEU A 227 -19.98 0.84 -2.75
N GLY A 228 -18.84 0.30 -3.14
CA GLY A 228 -18.43 0.32 -4.54
C GLY A 228 -17.20 -0.50 -4.84
N LYS A 229 -16.88 -0.57 -6.14
CA LYS A 229 -15.68 -1.24 -6.64
C LYS A 229 -14.43 -0.46 -6.25
N ILE A 230 -13.25 -1.06 -6.42
CA ILE A 230 -12.01 -0.28 -6.40
C ILE A 230 -12.13 0.90 -7.38
N PHE A 231 -11.59 2.05 -6.98
CA PHE A 231 -11.72 3.34 -7.68
C PHE A 231 -13.12 3.96 -7.67
N THR A 232 -14.07 3.55 -6.81
CA THR A 232 -15.18 4.44 -6.47
C THR A 232 -14.60 5.69 -5.79
N PRO A 233 -14.84 6.91 -6.32
CA PRO A 233 -14.17 8.11 -5.83
C PRO A 233 -14.66 8.52 -4.43
N PRO A 234 -13.87 9.33 -3.70
CA PRO A 234 -14.34 9.99 -2.49
C PRO A 234 -15.64 10.77 -2.75
N SER A 235 -16.52 10.81 -1.75
CA SER A 235 -17.80 11.54 -1.84
C SER A 235 -17.88 12.67 -0.84
N ILE A 236 -18.63 13.71 -1.17
CA ILE A 236 -18.90 14.80 -0.22
C ILE A 236 -19.64 14.24 0.99
N ARG A 237 -19.08 14.45 2.18
CA ARG A 237 -19.72 14.15 3.45
C ARG A 237 -20.95 15.05 3.60
N GLY A 238 -22.12 14.44 3.65
CA GLY A 238 -23.36 15.12 4.01
C GLY A 238 -23.53 15.25 5.53
N ASN A 239 -24.69 15.74 5.95
CA ASN A 239 -25.06 15.79 7.37
C ASN A 239 -25.39 14.38 7.90
N ALA A 240 -25.70 14.24 9.19
CA ALA A 240 -25.89 12.95 9.86
C ALA A 240 -26.91 11.98 9.22
N THR A 241 -27.78 12.46 8.32
CA THR A 241 -28.80 11.68 7.59
C THR A 241 -28.46 11.45 6.11
N ASP A 242 -27.30 11.87 5.65
CA ASP A 242 -26.80 11.75 4.28
C ASP A 242 -25.51 10.90 4.27
N THR A 243 -24.80 10.80 3.14
CA THR A 243 -23.60 9.97 3.03
C THR A 243 -22.46 10.43 3.95
N LYS A 244 -21.84 9.48 4.66
CA LYS A 244 -20.64 9.66 5.48
C LYS A 244 -19.34 9.57 4.67
N GLY A 245 -19.44 9.33 3.36
CA GLY A 245 -18.30 9.10 2.47
C GLY A 245 -18.44 7.80 1.68
N THR A 246 -17.48 7.57 0.79
CA THR A 246 -17.30 6.27 0.13
C THR A 246 -16.50 5.35 1.03
N LEU A 247 -16.94 4.10 1.26
CA LEU A 247 -16.06 3.11 1.88
C LEU A 247 -15.04 2.62 0.84
N GLN A 248 -13.80 3.06 1.02
CA GLN A 248 -12.70 2.68 0.14
C GLN A 248 -12.03 1.40 0.65
N LEU A 249 -11.94 0.38 -0.21
CA LEU A 249 -11.18 -0.85 0.04
C LEU A 249 -10.38 -1.23 -1.24
N PRO A 250 -9.04 -1.40 -1.17
CA PRO A 250 -8.19 -1.22 0.00
C PRO A 250 -8.25 0.19 0.59
N GLY A 251 -8.17 0.30 1.92
CA GLY A 251 -8.23 1.59 2.59
C GLY A 251 -6.93 2.40 2.43
N SER A 252 -6.77 3.46 3.22
CA SER A 252 -5.59 4.35 3.13
C SER A 252 -4.26 3.69 3.48
N VAL A 253 -4.29 2.63 4.30
CA VAL A 253 -3.11 1.79 4.55
C VAL A 253 -2.74 1.04 3.28
N GLY A 254 -3.71 0.76 2.42
CA GLY A 254 -3.54 -0.04 1.23
C GLY A 254 -3.48 -1.53 1.54
N GLY A 255 -3.47 -2.33 0.46
CA GLY A 255 -3.28 -3.76 0.51
C GLY A 255 -1.84 -4.12 0.84
N ALA A 256 -0.85 -3.58 0.12
CA ALA A 256 0.55 -3.70 0.49
C ALA A 256 1.06 -2.44 1.19
N GLU A 257 1.93 -2.63 2.17
CA GLU A 257 2.56 -1.55 2.92
C GLU A 257 4.09 -1.55 2.83
N TRP A 258 4.72 -0.45 3.25
CA TRP A 258 6.15 -0.18 3.11
C TRP A 258 7.09 -1.27 3.68
N GLY A 259 6.56 -2.20 4.48
CA GLY A 259 7.27 -3.41 4.93
C GLY A 259 7.66 -4.36 3.79
N GLY A 260 7.03 -4.22 2.62
CA GLY A 260 7.34 -4.96 1.42
C GLY A 260 6.94 -6.43 1.46
N ALA A 261 7.61 -7.22 0.64
CA ALA A 261 7.38 -8.66 0.49
C ALA A 261 8.72 -9.39 0.40
N GLY A 262 8.71 -10.69 0.68
CA GLY A 262 9.87 -11.56 0.47
C GLY A 262 9.82 -12.19 -0.92
N PHE A 263 10.90 -12.11 -1.70
CA PHE A 263 11.06 -12.84 -2.96
C PHE A 263 12.16 -13.91 -2.82
N ASP A 264 11.86 -15.12 -3.26
CA ASP A 264 12.80 -16.24 -3.29
C ASP A 264 13.40 -16.41 -4.69
N PRO A 265 14.66 -16.04 -4.93
CA PRO A 265 15.29 -16.17 -6.24
C PRO A 265 15.56 -17.62 -6.66
N GLU A 266 15.53 -18.60 -5.74
CA GLU A 266 15.73 -20.01 -6.10
C GLU A 266 14.46 -20.64 -6.68
N THR A 267 13.28 -20.13 -6.31
CA THR A 267 11.98 -20.70 -6.68
C THR A 267 11.11 -19.76 -7.53
N GLY A 268 11.41 -18.45 -7.54
CA GLY A 268 10.56 -17.42 -8.15
C GLY A 268 9.33 -17.08 -7.32
N MET A 269 9.25 -17.51 -6.06
CA MET A 269 8.09 -17.26 -5.20
C MET A 269 8.15 -15.90 -4.52
N LEU A 270 7.04 -15.15 -4.58
CA LEU A 270 6.83 -13.89 -3.90
C LEU A 270 5.80 -14.05 -2.77
N TYR A 271 6.13 -13.58 -1.56
CA TYR A 271 5.31 -13.70 -0.35
C TYR A 271 4.89 -12.33 0.14
N ILE A 272 3.61 -11.99 -0.06
CA ILE A 272 3.09 -10.64 0.16
C ILE A 272 2.21 -10.62 1.41
N PRO A 273 2.60 -9.91 2.48
CA PRO A 273 1.66 -9.58 3.55
C PRO A 273 0.68 -8.50 3.06
N SER A 274 -0.59 -8.59 3.46
CA SER A 274 -1.58 -7.57 3.13
C SER A 274 -2.51 -7.19 4.27
N VAL A 275 -3.06 -5.97 4.19
CA VAL A 275 -4.02 -5.41 5.14
C VAL A 275 -5.39 -5.24 4.48
N THR A 276 -6.43 -5.77 5.11
CA THR A 276 -7.83 -5.59 4.70
C THR A 276 -8.57 -4.71 5.71
N GLY A 277 -8.60 -3.42 5.45
CA GLY A 277 -9.38 -2.46 6.24
C GLY A 277 -9.90 -1.31 5.40
N ALA A 278 -11.19 -1.05 5.49
CA ALA A 278 -11.83 0.06 4.79
C ALA A 278 -11.80 1.33 5.64
N PHE A 279 -11.78 2.50 4.99
CA PHE A 279 -12.03 3.78 5.64
C PHE A 279 -13.01 4.60 4.81
N ALA A 280 -13.59 5.64 5.42
CA ALA A 280 -14.45 6.58 4.73
C ALA A 280 -13.61 7.57 3.92
N ALA A 281 -13.55 7.41 2.61
CA ALA A 281 -13.04 8.42 1.68
C ALA A 281 -14.09 9.52 1.51
N ASP A 282 -13.93 10.58 2.28
CA ASP A 282 -14.92 11.65 2.42
C ASP A 282 -14.34 13.04 2.13
N LEU A 283 -15.15 13.91 1.54
CA LEU A 283 -14.80 15.28 1.21
C LEU A 283 -15.64 16.28 2.00
N THR A 284 -15.03 17.39 2.39
CA THR A 284 -15.71 18.55 2.98
C THR A 284 -15.33 19.81 2.20
N PRO A 285 -16.22 20.82 2.10
CA PRO A 285 -15.87 22.09 1.49
C PRO A 285 -14.66 22.73 2.17
N GLY A 286 -13.73 23.29 1.40
CA GLY A 286 -12.63 24.05 1.95
C GLY A 286 -13.13 25.32 2.63
N ASN A 287 -12.53 25.68 3.77
CA ASN A 287 -12.86 26.95 4.45
C ASN A 287 -12.16 28.11 3.74
N PRO A 288 -12.89 29.03 3.07
CA PRO A 288 -12.28 30.11 2.29
C PRO A 288 -11.45 31.10 3.13
N ASP A 289 -11.65 31.16 4.44
CA ASP A 289 -10.86 32.03 5.33
C ASP A 289 -9.44 31.49 5.59
N ARG A 290 -9.20 30.19 5.30
CA ARG A 290 -7.94 29.50 5.62
C ARG A 290 -7.39 28.63 4.49
N MET A 291 -8.18 28.39 3.45
CA MET A 291 -7.89 27.45 2.38
C MET A 291 -8.31 28.05 1.03
N ASN A 292 -7.57 27.73 -0.03
CA ASN A 292 -7.97 28.06 -1.41
C ASN A 292 -8.36 26.80 -2.22
N VAL A 293 -8.57 25.67 -1.54
CA VAL A 293 -9.09 24.44 -2.15
C VAL A 293 -10.63 24.41 -2.10
N ARG A 294 -11.29 23.96 -3.18
CA ARG A 294 -12.75 23.76 -3.25
C ARG A 294 -13.23 22.70 -2.25
N PHE A 295 -12.55 21.56 -2.22
CA PHE A 295 -12.79 20.48 -1.28
C PHE A 295 -11.46 20.05 -0.65
N THR A 296 -11.56 19.56 0.57
CA THR A 296 -10.48 18.86 1.28
C THR A 296 -11.05 17.57 1.87
N ARG A 297 -10.19 16.62 2.23
CA ARG A 297 -10.62 15.40 2.91
C ARG A 297 -11.36 15.75 4.22
N GLY A 298 -12.34 14.94 4.59
CA GLY A 298 -13.00 15.04 5.88
C GLY A 298 -12.24 14.29 6.97
N THR A 299 -12.95 13.48 7.76
CA THR A 299 -12.32 12.80 8.92
C THR A 299 -11.50 11.58 8.51
N ARG A 300 -11.74 11.02 7.32
CA ARG A 300 -11.17 9.75 6.88
C ARG A 300 -11.33 8.64 7.92
N ALA A 301 -12.48 8.61 8.59
CA ALA A 301 -12.74 7.71 9.72
C ALA A 301 -12.75 6.24 9.29
N PHE A 302 -12.27 5.37 10.17
CA PHE A 302 -12.56 3.94 10.09
C PHE A 302 -13.97 3.70 10.65
N PRO A 303 -14.88 3.08 9.89
CA PRO A 303 -16.16 2.68 10.47
C PRO A 303 -15.92 1.60 11.52
N ASP A 304 -16.47 1.78 12.72
CA ASP A 304 -16.55 0.71 13.70
C ASP A 304 -17.46 -0.39 13.12
N GLY A 305 -17.09 -1.66 13.29
CA GLY A 305 -18.00 -2.75 12.97
C GLY A 305 -18.86 -3.17 14.16
N PRO A 306 -19.75 -4.15 13.97
CA PRO A 306 -20.66 -4.64 14.99
C PRO A 306 -19.93 -5.01 16.28
N ARG A 307 -20.35 -4.39 17.38
CA ARG A 307 -19.85 -4.70 18.75
C ARG A 307 -18.32 -4.65 18.88
N GLY A 308 -17.65 -3.79 18.11
CA GLY A 308 -16.18 -3.64 18.14
C GLY A 308 -15.41 -4.63 17.26
N LEU A 309 -16.10 -5.54 16.55
CA LEU A 309 -15.49 -6.37 15.51
C LEU A 309 -15.21 -5.53 14.25
N PRO A 310 -14.32 -5.96 13.35
CA PRO A 310 -14.17 -5.34 12.04
C PRO A 310 -15.47 -5.40 11.23
N LEU A 311 -15.73 -4.36 10.42
CA LEU A 311 -16.94 -4.26 9.59
C LEU A 311 -17.00 -5.34 8.49
N THR A 312 -15.85 -5.75 7.97
CA THR A 312 -15.75 -6.69 6.85
C THR A 312 -15.60 -8.14 7.32
N LYS A 313 -15.74 -9.09 6.38
CA LYS A 313 -15.40 -10.50 6.60
C LYS A 313 -13.89 -10.68 6.74
N PRO A 314 -13.39 -11.67 7.51
CA PRO A 314 -11.99 -12.06 7.51
C PRO A 314 -11.55 -12.67 6.15
N PRO A 315 -10.24 -12.81 5.86
CA PRO A 315 -9.14 -12.45 6.75
C PRO A 315 -8.83 -10.95 6.73
N TYR A 316 -8.54 -10.37 7.91
CA TYR A 316 -8.25 -8.94 8.10
C TYR A 316 -6.82 -8.54 7.74
N GLY A 317 -5.94 -9.53 7.73
CA GLY A 317 -4.66 -9.48 7.06
C GLY A 317 -4.27 -10.89 6.65
N ARG A 318 -3.48 -11.02 5.59
CA ARG A 318 -3.11 -12.31 5.01
C ARG A 318 -1.68 -12.29 4.50
N ILE A 319 -1.17 -13.48 4.21
CA ILE A 319 0.03 -13.69 3.41
C ILE A 319 -0.42 -14.42 2.16
N THR A 320 -0.11 -13.86 0.99
CA THR A 320 -0.39 -14.47 -0.31
C THR A 320 0.94 -14.84 -0.96
N ALA A 321 1.10 -16.10 -1.33
CA ALA A 321 2.24 -16.59 -2.08
C ALA A 321 1.90 -16.66 -3.57
N ILE A 322 2.74 -16.05 -4.39
CA ILE A 322 2.58 -15.95 -5.84
C ILE A 322 3.81 -16.53 -6.51
N ASP A 323 3.64 -17.46 -7.43
CA ASP A 323 4.71 -17.89 -8.33
C ASP A 323 4.89 -16.84 -9.43
N MET A 324 6.00 -16.11 -9.40
CA MET A 324 6.25 -15.03 -10.36
C MET A 324 6.69 -15.55 -11.74
N ASN A 325 6.96 -16.85 -11.89
CA ASN A 325 7.19 -17.45 -13.21
C ASN A 325 5.87 -17.64 -13.99
N THR A 326 4.75 -17.77 -13.29
CA THR A 326 3.43 -18.05 -13.88
C THR A 326 2.39 -16.96 -13.60
N GLY A 327 2.62 -16.14 -12.58
CA GLY A 327 1.69 -15.14 -12.04
C GLY A 327 0.54 -15.74 -11.22
N GLU A 328 0.62 -17.02 -10.83
CA GLU A 328 -0.44 -17.72 -10.13
C GLU A 328 -0.32 -17.61 -8.61
N HIS A 329 -1.46 -17.49 -7.93
CA HIS A 329 -1.50 -17.60 -6.47
C HIS A 329 -1.39 -19.08 -6.09
N VAL A 330 -0.37 -19.42 -5.31
CA VAL A 330 -0.10 -20.80 -4.89
C VAL A 330 -0.83 -21.12 -3.59
N TRP A 331 -0.76 -20.21 -2.61
CA TRP A 331 -1.51 -20.31 -1.37
C TRP A 331 -1.78 -18.94 -0.76
N MET A 332 -2.79 -18.88 0.12
CA MET A 332 -3.10 -17.71 0.93
C MET A 332 -3.49 -18.17 2.34
N VAL A 333 -2.91 -17.55 3.36
CA VAL A 333 -3.25 -17.82 4.77
C VAL A 333 -3.53 -16.54 5.54
N PRO A 334 -4.44 -16.56 6.54
CA PRO A 334 -4.62 -15.44 7.46
C PRO A 334 -3.32 -15.14 8.22
N ASN A 335 -2.92 -13.87 8.24
CA ASN A 335 -1.77 -13.42 9.02
C ASN A 335 -2.22 -13.00 10.42
N GLY A 336 -2.24 -13.97 11.33
CA GLY A 336 -2.56 -13.72 12.73
C GLY A 336 -3.93 -14.19 13.18
N ASN A 337 -4.15 -14.15 14.50
CA ASN A 337 -5.36 -14.71 15.11
C ASN A 337 -6.62 -13.88 14.82
N GLY A 338 -6.46 -12.55 14.71
CA GLY A 338 -7.58 -11.63 14.62
C GLY A 338 -8.43 -11.63 15.90
N PRO A 339 -9.64 -11.07 15.85
CA PRO A 339 -10.53 -10.96 17.00
C PRO A 339 -11.24 -12.28 17.34
N ARG A 340 -10.69 -13.46 17.00
CA ARG A 340 -11.37 -14.77 17.19
C ARG A 340 -11.71 -15.10 18.65
N ASN A 341 -11.03 -14.47 19.60
CA ASN A 341 -11.28 -14.61 21.04
C ASN A 341 -12.21 -13.51 21.59
N HIS A 342 -12.80 -12.68 20.72
CA HIS A 342 -13.71 -11.63 21.13
C HIS A 342 -14.98 -12.25 21.74
N PRO A 343 -15.51 -11.76 22.88
CA PRO A 343 -16.61 -12.41 23.62
C PRO A 343 -17.87 -12.69 22.79
N THR A 344 -18.11 -11.90 21.74
CA THR A 344 -19.29 -12.08 20.86
C THR A 344 -19.15 -13.23 19.87
N ILE A 345 -17.95 -13.72 19.59
CA ILE A 345 -17.68 -14.77 18.58
C ILE A 345 -16.77 -15.90 19.08
N GLU A 346 -16.23 -15.82 20.29
CA GLU A 346 -15.37 -16.86 20.87
C GLU A 346 -16.05 -18.24 20.87
N HIS A 347 -17.35 -18.28 21.18
CA HIS A 347 -18.16 -19.50 21.20
C HIS A 347 -18.28 -20.20 19.83
N LEU A 348 -17.97 -19.51 18.73
CA LEU A 348 -17.98 -20.07 17.38
C LEU A 348 -16.72 -20.88 17.05
N ASN A 349 -15.67 -20.80 17.89
CA ASN A 349 -14.41 -21.52 17.71
C ASN A 349 -13.81 -21.36 16.30
N LEU A 350 -13.79 -20.11 15.81
CA LEU A 350 -13.33 -19.77 14.47
C LEU A 350 -11.83 -20.04 14.28
N PRO A 351 -11.38 -20.32 13.05
CA PRO A 351 -9.95 -20.38 12.74
C PRO A 351 -9.30 -19.00 12.86
N ARG A 352 -8.01 -18.90 12.52
CA ARG A 352 -7.32 -17.61 12.41
C ARG A 352 -8.06 -16.68 11.46
N LEU A 353 -8.32 -15.46 11.91
CA LEU A 353 -9.06 -14.45 11.14
C LEU A 353 -8.16 -13.38 10.53
N GLY A 354 -6.85 -13.45 10.74
CA GLY A 354 -5.91 -12.43 10.28
C GLY A 354 -5.96 -11.16 11.13
N GLN A 355 -4.88 -10.41 11.14
CA GLN A 355 -4.76 -9.13 11.83
C GLN A 355 -4.67 -8.00 10.81
N PRO A 356 -5.46 -6.91 10.96
CA PRO A 356 -5.34 -5.73 10.10
C PRO A 356 -4.12 -4.89 10.49
N GLY A 357 -2.97 -5.52 10.70
CA GLY A 357 -1.72 -4.88 11.11
C GLY A 357 -0.72 -4.79 9.96
N ARG A 358 0.23 -3.87 10.05
CA ARG A 358 1.31 -3.71 9.07
C ARG A 358 2.34 -4.81 9.26
N ALA A 359 2.05 -5.97 8.67
CA ALA A 359 2.94 -7.11 8.72
C ALA A 359 4.23 -6.84 7.95
N MET A 360 5.32 -7.41 8.46
CA MET A 360 6.64 -7.29 7.83
C MET A 360 7.25 -8.68 7.72
N THR A 361 7.82 -8.97 6.55
CA THR A 361 8.36 -10.28 6.22
C THR A 361 9.88 -10.29 6.25
N LEU A 362 10.45 -11.37 6.76
CA LEU A 362 11.83 -11.78 6.55
C LEU A 362 11.83 -13.17 5.93
N LEU A 363 12.32 -13.28 4.70
CA LEU A 363 12.43 -14.55 4.01
C LEU A 363 13.86 -15.09 4.10
N THR A 364 13.96 -16.39 4.38
CA THR A 364 15.21 -17.15 4.31
C THR A 364 15.07 -18.26 3.28
N LYS A 365 16.16 -18.97 2.99
CA LYS A 365 16.12 -20.13 2.09
C LYS A 365 15.04 -21.15 2.47
N SER A 366 14.80 -21.36 3.77
CA SER A 366 13.90 -22.40 4.26
C SER A 366 12.56 -21.89 4.78
N LEU A 367 12.53 -20.70 5.39
CA LEU A 367 11.39 -20.22 6.17
C LEU A 367 11.03 -18.79 5.85
N LEU A 368 9.73 -18.51 5.92
CA LEU A 368 9.17 -17.18 5.90
C LEU A 368 8.83 -16.75 7.33
N PHE A 369 9.51 -15.74 7.84
CA PHE A 369 9.21 -15.12 9.13
C PHE A 369 8.31 -13.91 8.92
N VAL A 370 7.24 -13.77 9.70
CA VAL A 370 6.31 -12.65 9.60
C VAL A 370 5.96 -12.13 10.99
N SER A 371 6.08 -10.82 11.17
CA SER A 371 5.54 -10.11 12.32
C SER A 371 4.16 -9.54 12.00
N GLU A 372 3.30 -9.37 13.01
CA GLU A 372 1.93 -8.86 12.79
C GLU A 372 1.83 -7.33 12.69
N GLY A 373 2.80 -6.58 13.23
CA GLY A 373 2.80 -5.12 13.27
C GLY A 373 1.97 -4.53 14.42
N ASP A 374 2.52 -3.58 15.18
CA ASP A 374 1.83 -2.98 16.33
C ASP A 374 0.69 -2.02 15.92
N PRO A 375 -0.45 -2.01 16.63
CA PRO A 375 -1.56 -1.08 16.37
C PRO A 375 -1.21 0.41 16.52
N ILE A 376 -0.11 0.77 17.18
CA ILE A 376 0.38 2.17 17.25
C ILE A 376 0.72 2.72 15.87
N MET A 377 1.00 1.85 14.89
CA MET A 377 1.36 2.31 13.57
C MET A 377 0.22 3.10 12.93
N VAL A 378 0.61 4.14 12.21
CA VAL A 378 -0.32 5.15 11.68
C VAL A 378 -1.40 4.48 10.83
N ARG A 379 -2.66 4.83 11.15
CA ARG A 379 -3.87 4.45 10.42
C ARG A 379 -4.16 2.93 10.42
N THR A 380 -3.69 2.16 11.41
CA THR A 380 -4.05 0.75 11.54
C THR A 380 -5.58 0.58 11.72
N PRO A 381 -6.27 -0.24 10.91
CA PRO A 381 -7.70 -0.46 11.05
C PRO A 381 -8.10 -1.02 12.43
N PRO A 382 -9.30 -0.68 12.95
CA PRO A 382 -9.77 -1.14 14.25
C PRO A 382 -10.17 -2.63 14.25
N GLY A 383 -10.46 -3.16 15.44
CA GLY A 383 -11.04 -4.50 15.61
C GLY A 383 -10.02 -5.65 15.62
N ALA A 384 -8.74 -5.36 15.84
CA ALA A 384 -7.65 -6.35 15.90
C ALA A 384 -7.60 -7.17 17.20
N GLY A 385 -8.34 -6.75 18.24
CA GLY A 385 -8.36 -7.38 19.57
C GLY A 385 -7.19 -6.95 20.48
N GLU A 386 -7.17 -7.46 21.71
CA GLU A 386 -6.22 -7.05 22.77
C GLU A 386 -4.77 -7.52 22.52
N ASP A 387 -4.61 -8.64 21.81
CA ASP A 387 -3.30 -9.22 21.46
C ASP A 387 -2.82 -8.84 20.06
N ALA A 388 -3.44 -7.83 19.46
CA ALA A 388 -3.11 -7.36 18.12
C ALA A 388 -1.63 -7.00 17.99
N GLY A 389 -0.97 -7.54 16.97
CA GLY A 389 0.38 -7.13 16.57
C GLY A 389 1.53 -7.82 17.30
N LYS A 390 1.25 -8.46 18.45
CA LYS A 390 2.27 -9.02 19.35
C LYS A 390 2.88 -10.33 18.84
N SER A 391 2.27 -11.00 17.86
CA SER A 391 2.76 -12.31 17.42
C SER A 391 3.89 -12.19 16.39
N PHE A 392 4.81 -13.14 16.45
CA PHE A 392 5.84 -13.37 15.45
C PHE A 392 5.89 -14.86 15.09
N ARG A 393 5.89 -15.16 13.79
CA ARG A 393 5.71 -16.53 13.29
C ARG A 393 6.73 -16.90 12.23
N ALA A 394 7.14 -18.16 12.25
CA ALA A 394 7.81 -18.81 11.14
C ALA A 394 6.82 -19.71 10.40
N TYR A 395 6.72 -19.52 9.10
CA TYR A 395 5.90 -20.27 8.18
C TYR A 395 6.78 -21.19 7.32
N ASN A 396 6.30 -22.40 7.07
CA ASN A 396 6.76 -23.19 5.94
C ASN A 396 6.35 -22.42 4.67
N LYS A 397 7.35 -21.97 3.90
CA LYS A 397 7.12 -21.09 2.74
C LYS A 397 6.37 -21.79 1.60
N ASP A 398 6.45 -23.11 1.50
CA ASP A 398 5.81 -23.85 0.41
C ASP A 398 4.31 -24.06 0.65
N SER A 399 3.86 -24.10 1.90
CA SER A 399 2.48 -24.44 2.28
C SER A 399 1.74 -23.35 3.05
N GLY A 400 2.43 -22.34 3.58
CA GLY A 400 1.84 -21.35 4.48
C GLY A 400 1.50 -21.90 5.88
N ALA A 401 1.92 -23.13 6.21
CA ALA A 401 1.72 -23.71 7.54
C ALA A 401 2.64 -23.01 8.56
N VAL A 402 2.09 -22.65 9.72
CA VAL A 402 2.90 -22.17 10.85
C VAL A 402 3.68 -23.34 11.42
N ILE A 403 5.00 -23.22 11.48
CA ILE A 403 5.87 -24.24 12.07
C ILE A 403 6.39 -23.85 13.45
N TRP A 404 6.40 -22.55 13.75
CA TRP A 404 6.81 -21.99 15.04
C TRP A 404 6.19 -20.61 15.22
N GLU A 405 5.85 -20.27 16.46
CA GLU A 405 5.36 -18.95 16.82
C GLU A 405 5.79 -18.55 18.23
N THR A 406 5.84 -17.24 18.46
CA THR A 406 6.02 -16.63 19.77
C THR A 406 5.20 -15.33 19.84
N THR A 407 5.05 -14.80 21.04
CA THR A 407 4.46 -13.48 21.32
C THR A 407 5.45 -12.61 22.06
N PHE A 408 5.39 -11.30 21.82
CA PHE A 408 6.15 -10.29 22.54
C PHE A 408 5.26 -9.43 23.44
N GLN A 409 5.89 -8.56 24.24
CA GLN A 409 5.17 -7.62 25.11
C GLN A 409 4.49 -6.49 24.33
N ALA A 410 4.99 -6.19 23.12
CA ALA A 410 4.43 -5.24 22.17
C ALA A 410 4.59 -5.75 20.73
N GLY A 411 3.86 -5.17 19.79
CA GLY A 411 4.02 -5.51 18.39
C GLY A 411 5.29 -4.94 17.76
N THR A 412 5.62 -5.44 16.58
CA THR A 412 6.77 -4.95 15.82
C THR A 412 6.47 -3.63 15.14
N ASN A 413 7.45 -2.72 15.15
CA ASN A 413 7.35 -1.41 14.52
C ASN A 413 8.33 -1.23 13.33
N GLY A 414 9.04 -2.29 12.94
CA GLY A 414 10.00 -2.31 11.83
C GLY A 414 10.32 -3.72 11.37
N SER A 415 10.92 -3.84 10.18
CA SER A 415 11.10 -5.15 9.53
C SER A 415 12.13 -5.99 10.28
N PRO A 416 11.88 -7.30 10.49
CA PRO A 416 12.88 -8.20 11.03
C PRO A 416 14.07 -8.33 10.07
N ILE A 417 15.28 -8.39 10.64
CA ILE A 417 16.52 -8.70 9.91
C ILE A 417 17.13 -10.00 10.43
N THR A 418 18.04 -10.59 9.67
CA THR A 418 18.85 -11.72 10.14
C THR A 418 20.32 -11.54 9.85
N TYR A 419 21.18 -12.05 10.73
CA TYR A 419 22.63 -12.06 10.56
C TYR A 419 23.30 -13.23 11.29
N MET A 420 24.55 -13.50 10.95
CA MET A 420 25.40 -14.48 11.63
C MET A 420 26.34 -13.77 12.61
N HIS A 421 26.46 -14.32 13.82
CA HIS A 421 27.47 -13.90 14.80
C HIS A 421 28.01 -15.11 15.56
N ASN A 422 29.33 -15.29 15.54
CA ASN A 422 30.03 -16.42 16.17
C ASN A 422 29.42 -17.79 15.83
N GLY A 423 29.12 -18.03 14.55
CA GLY A 423 28.56 -19.30 14.07
C GLY A 423 27.07 -19.52 14.37
N LYS A 424 26.38 -18.55 14.96
CA LYS A 424 24.95 -18.62 15.25
C LYS A 424 24.15 -17.59 14.45
N GLN A 425 23.00 -17.98 13.93
CA GLN A 425 22.09 -17.08 13.22
C GLN A 425 21.15 -16.40 14.22
N TYR A 426 20.94 -15.09 14.04
CA TYR A 426 20.03 -14.30 14.84
C TYR A 426 18.97 -13.66 13.96
N ILE A 427 17.77 -13.51 14.50
CA ILE A 427 16.73 -12.64 13.97
C ILE A 427 16.56 -11.48 14.95
N VAL A 428 16.63 -10.25 14.44
CA VAL A 428 16.48 -9.05 15.26
C VAL A 428 15.37 -8.17 14.70
N MET A 429 14.53 -7.65 15.58
CA MET A 429 13.42 -6.77 15.23
C MET A 429 13.13 -5.77 16.36
N PRO A 430 12.64 -4.57 16.02
CA PRO A 430 12.20 -3.63 17.03
C PRO A 430 10.75 -3.94 17.44
N ILE A 431 10.45 -3.78 18.72
CA ILE A 431 9.09 -3.82 19.26
C ILE A 431 8.80 -2.54 20.04
N GLY A 432 7.54 -2.16 20.15
CA GLY A 432 7.11 -1.03 20.97
C GLY A 432 5.64 -0.68 20.73
N SER A 433 5.00 -0.11 21.76
CA SER A 433 3.61 0.33 21.71
C SER A 433 3.43 1.62 22.52
N LEU A 434 2.18 2.09 22.72
CA LEU A 434 1.92 3.25 23.58
C LEU A 434 2.23 2.97 25.06
N ASP A 435 2.05 1.72 25.47
CA ASP A 435 2.19 1.26 26.86
C ASP A 435 3.49 0.48 27.10
N HIS A 436 4.30 0.25 26.05
CA HIS A 436 5.57 -0.47 26.11
C HIS A 436 6.70 0.31 25.44
N PRO A 437 7.79 0.63 26.16
CA PRO A 437 8.92 1.36 25.58
C PRO A 437 9.55 0.58 24.42
N GLY A 438 10.04 1.32 23.43
CA GLY A 438 10.70 0.72 22.26
C GLY A 438 11.98 -0.03 22.65
N GLU A 439 12.12 -1.27 22.19
CA GLU A 439 13.32 -2.09 22.41
C GLU A 439 13.62 -3.01 21.22
N TRP A 440 14.82 -3.59 21.20
CA TRP A 440 15.22 -4.59 20.22
C TRP A 440 15.11 -5.99 20.82
N VAL A 441 14.40 -6.88 20.12
CA VAL A 441 14.36 -8.30 20.45
C VAL A 441 15.28 -9.06 19.52
N ALA A 442 16.15 -9.91 20.09
CA ALA A 442 17.03 -10.80 19.35
C ALA A 442 16.70 -12.26 19.64
N LEU A 443 16.29 -13.00 18.62
CA LEU A 443 16.03 -14.44 18.67
C LEU A 443 17.23 -15.17 18.07
N ALA A 444 17.85 -16.05 18.86
CA ALA A 444 18.93 -16.89 18.38
C ALA A 444 18.35 -18.20 17.82
N LEU A 445 18.57 -18.48 16.54
CA LEU A 445 18.12 -19.73 15.93
C LEU A 445 18.93 -20.93 16.46
N PRO A 446 18.32 -22.12 16.56
CA PRO A 446 18.92 -23.30 17.19
C PRO A 446 20.23 -23.76 16.55
#